data_AF-A0A349GD94-F1
#
_entry.id   AF-A0A349GD94-F1
#
_cell.length_a   1.000
_cell.length_b   1.000
_cell.length_c   1.000
_cell.angle_alpha   90.00
_cell.angle_beta   90.00
_cell.angle_gamma   90.00
#
_symmetry.space_group_name_H-M   'P 1'
#
loop_
_entity.id
_entity.type
_entity.pdbx_description
1 polymer ?
#
loop_
_entity_poly.entity_id
_entity_poly.type
_entity_poly.pdbx_seq_one_letter_code
_entity_poly.pdbx_strand_id
1 'polypeptide(L)' 'MRAALQFILIKNDNVTGLFVVNTLLGLPITALVLIISYIYGVWRLKRLGGPGIEEHKQNTPKPWKGQTRGF' A
#
# COMPACT_ATOMS: atom_id res chain seq x y z
N MET A 1 11.44 -10.95 13.22
CA MET A 1 10.14 -10.78 13.91
C MET A 1 9.14 -11.90 13.60
N ARG A 2 8.76 -12.17 12.33
CA ARG A 2 7.79 -13.22 11.98
C ARG A 2 8.19 -14.64 12.40
N ALA A 3 9.44 -15.02 12.20
CA ALA A 3 9.94 -16.36 12.55
C ALA A 3 9.90 -16.65 14.06
N ALA A 4 10.19 -15.64 14.89
CA ALA A 4 10.14 -15.78 16.35
C ALA A 4 8.70 -16.01 16.86
N LEU A 5 7.71 -15.32 16.28
CA LEU A 5 6.31 -15.52 16.60
C LEU A 5 5.84 -16.93 16.21
N GLN A 6 6.15 -17.38 14.99
CA GLN A 6 5.80 -18.73 14.54
C GLN A 6 6.42 -19.81 15.44
N PHE A 7 7.67 -19.64 15.86
CA PHE A 7 8.35 -20.59 16.74
C PHE A 7 7.66 -20.73 18.12
N ILE A 8 7.21 -19.63 18.72
CA ILE A 8 6.46 -19.64 19.99
C ILE A 8 5.10 -20.32 19.83
N LEU A 9 4.41 -20.07 18.71
CA LEU A 9 3.09 -20.64 18.43
C LEU A 9 3.13 -22.15 18.15
N ILE A 10 4.17 -22.64 17.45
CA ILE A 10 4.41 -24.06 17.22
C ILE A 10 4.70 -24.76 18.55
N LYS A 11 5.52 -24.14 19.42
CA LYS A 11 5.85 -24.70 20.74
C LYS A 11 4.63 -24.81 21.66
N ASN A 12 3.60 -23.99 21.44
CA ASN A 12 2.39 -23.97 22.26
C ASN A 12 1.22 -24.78 21.65
N ASP A 13 1.45 -25.59 20.58
CA ASP A 13 0.43 -26.36 19.85
C ASP A 13 -0.80 -25.55 19.40
N ASN A 14 -0.65 -24.22 19.28
CA ASN A 14 -1.76 -23.34 18.95
C ASN A 14 -1.89 -23.21 17.42
N VAL A 15 -2.47 -24.25 16.83
CA VAL A 15 -2.71 -24.38 15.39
C VAL A 15 -3.57 -23.22 14.85
N THR A 16 -4.56 -22.78 15.64
CA THR A 16 -5.43 -21.64 15.28
C THR A 16 -4.65 -20.34 15.17
N GLY A 17 -3.76 -20.06 16.12
CA GLY A 17 -2.91 -18.87 16.07
C GLY A 17 -1.93 -18.90 14.90
N LEU A 18 -1.37 -20.08 14.59
CA LEU A 18 -0.51 -20.30 13.41
C LEU A 18 -1.24 -20.04 12.10
N PHE A 19 -2.49 -20.50 11.99
CA PHE A 19 -3.35 -20.28 10.84
C PHE A 19 -3.63 -18.78 10.63
N VAL A 20 -4.02 -18.07 11.69
CA VAL A 20 -4.29 -16.62 11.64
C VAL A 20 -3.03 -15.84 11.27
N VAL A 21 -1.89 -16.15 11.89
CA VAL A 21 -0.61 -15.49 11.61
C VAL A 21 -0.19 -15.71 10.16
N ASN A 22 -0.25 -16.93 9.64
CA ASN A 22 0.14 -17.19 8.25
C ASN A 22 -0.83 -16.62 7.23
N THR A 23 -2.13 -16.62 7.53
CA THR A 23 -3.16 -16.12 6.62
C THR A 23 -3.17 -14.59 6.60
N LEU A 24 -3.13 -13.92 7.75
CA LEU A 24 -3.20 -12.45 7.80
C LEU A 24 -1.85 -11.79 7.55
N LEU A 25 -0.75 -12.23 8.19
CA LEU A 25 0.58 -11.62 8.01
C LEU A 25 1.28 -12.01 6.71
N GLY A 26 0.58 -12.72 5.81
CA GLY A 26 1.03 -13.00 4.45
C GLY A 26 0.67 -11.89 3.46
N LEU A 27 0.26 -12.30 2.26
CA LEU A 27 -0.16 -11.42 1.18
C LEU A 27 -1.32 -10.46 1.53
N PRO A 28 -2.31 -10.83 2.37
CA PRO A 28 -3.45 -9.95 2.65
C PRO A 28 -3.07 -8.63 3.30
N ILE A 29 -2.15 -8.64 4.28
CA ILE A 29 -1.67 -7.39 4.89
C ILE A 29 -0.89 -6.55 3.88
N THR A 30 -0.03 -7.15 3.06
CA THR A 30 0.69 -6.40 2.02
C THR A 30 -0.26 -5.78 1.02
N ALA A 31 -1.27 -6.53 0.56
CA ALA A 31 -2.31 -6.03 -0.34
C ALA A 31 -3.09 -4.87 0.31
N LEU A 32 -3.46 -5.00 1.59
CA LEU A 32 -4.16 -3.95 2.34
C LEU A 32 -3.32 -2.67 2.44
N VAL A 33 -2.02 -2.80 2.76
CA VAL A 33 -1.09 -1.65 2.80
C VAL A 33 -0.97 -1.00 1.43
N LEU A 34 -0.87 -1.78 0.34
CA LEU A 34 -0.81 -1.25 -1.02
C LEU A 34 -2.10 -0.51 -1.40
N ILE A 35 -3.27 -1.08 -1.08
CA ILE A 35 -4.57 -0.44 -1.34
C ILE A 35 -4.66 0.90 -0.59
N ILE A 36 -4.35 0.92 0.71
CA ILE A 36 -4.37 2.14 1.52
C ILE A 36 -3.38 3.18 0.97
N SER A 37 -2.17 2.75 0.63
CA SER A 37 -1.11 3.63 0.09
C SER A 37 -1.52 4.21 -1.27
N TYR A 38 -2.15 3.41 -2.12
CA TYR A 38 -2.66 3.86 -3.42
C TYR A 38 -3.78 4.89 -3.26
N ILE A 39 -4.77 4.62 -2.39
CA ILE A 39 -5.86 5.56 -2.11
C ILE A 39 -5.30 6.88 -1.57
N TYR A 40 -4.38 6.81 -0.60
CA TYR A 40 -3.72 7.99 -0.05
C TYR A 40 -2.90 8.74 -1.10
N GLY A 41 -2.17 8.03 -1.96
CA GLY A 41 -1.39 8.62 -3.06
C GLY A 41 -2.26 9.42 -4.01
N VAL A 42 -3.37 8.84 -4.48
CA VAL A 42 -4.33 9.52 -5.37
C VAL A 42 -4.98 10.72 -4.66
N TRP A 43 -5.36 10.58 -3.39
CA TRP A 43 -5.90 11.67 -2.60
C TRP A 43 -4.90 12.83 -2.44
N ARG A 44 -3.64 12.51 -2.15
CA ARG A 44 -2.56 13.49 -1.99
C ARG A 44 -2.27 14.20 -3.31
N LEU A 45 -2.23 13.47 -4.43
CA LEU A 45 -2.07 14.07 -5.76
C LEU A 45 -3.15 15.12 -6.02
N LYS A 46 -4.43 14.75 -5.86
CA LYS A 46 -5.56 15.68 -6.03
C LYS A 46 -5.44 16.95 -5.17
N ARG A 47 -4.87 16.84 -3.96
CA ARG A 47 -4.63 18.00 -3.08
C ARG A 47 -3.47 18.89 -3.53
N LEU A 48 -2.45 18.34 -4.19
CA LEU A 48 -1.30 19.12 -4.67
C LEU A 48 -1.68 20.03 -5.84
N GLY A 49 -2.62 19.61 -6.68
CA GLY A 49 -3.22 20.47 -7.71
C GLY A 49 -2.20 21.09 -8.68
N GLY A 50 -1.11 20.39 -8.97
CA GLY A 50 -0.04 20.85 -9.87
C GLY A 50 0.10 19.98 -11.13
N PRO A 51 0.94 20.38 -12.10
CA PRO A 51 1.27 19.55 -13.26
C PRO A 51 2.07 18.31 -12.86
N GLY A 52 1.95 17.22 -13.63
CA GLY A 52 2.96 16.15 -13.62
C GLY A 52 4.33 16.67 -14.09
N ILE A 53 5.40 15.91 -13.87
CA ILE A 53 6.77 16.33 -14.25
C ILE A 53 6.86 16.63 -15.76
N GLU A 54 6.26 15.79 -16.60
CA GLU A 54 6.25 15.98 -18.05
C GLU A 54 5.43 17.19 -18.47
N GLU A 55 4.25 17.37 -17.84
CA GLU A 55 3.36 18.51 -18.09
C GLU A 55 3.99 19.83 -17.62
N HIS A 56 4.81 19.77 -16.56
CA HIS A 56 5.57 20.91 -16.08
C HIS A 56 6.66 21.31 -17.08
N LYS A 57 7.41 20.33 -17.61
CA LYS A 57 8.45 20.58 -18.64
C LYS A 57 7.86 21.13 -19.94
N GLN A 58 6.64 20.75 -20.28
CA GLN A 58 5.96 21.16 -21.52
C GLN A 58 5.10 22.42 -21.35
N ASN A 59 5.06 23.03 -20.16
CA ASN A 59 4.16 24.14 -19.84
C ASN A 59 2.69 23.86 -20.21
N THR A 60 2.25 22.60 -20.04
CA THR A 60 0.91 22.17 -20.45
C THR A 60 -0.16 22.89 -19.62
N PRO A 61 -1.15 23.54 -20.26
CA PRO A 61 -2.24 24.18 -19.54
C PRO A 61 -3.14 23.15 -18.83
N LYS A 62 -3.85 23.58 -17.79
CA LYS A 62 -4.86 22.75 -17.11
C LYS A 62 -5.91 22.25 -18.13
N PRO A 63 -6.51 21.05 -17.96
CA PRO A 63 -6.39 20.11 -16.84
C PRO A 63 -5.22 19.12 -16.99
N TRP A 64 -4.48 18.91 -15.91
CA TRP A 64 -3.34 18.00 -15.86
C TRP A 64 -3.78 16.54 -15.71
N LYS A 65 -3.34 15.70 -16.65
CA LYS A 65 -3.58 14.25 -16.64
C LYS A 65 -2.83 13.56 -15.51
N GLY A 66 -1.66 14.08 -15.11
CA GLY A 66 -0.86 13.56 -13.99
C GLY A 66 -1.60 13.54 -12.64
N GLN A 67 -2.76 14.20 -12.54
CA GLN A 67 -3.59 14.26 -11.35
C GLN A 67 -4.73 13.22 -11.30
N THR A 68 -4.88 12.39 -12.34
CA THR A 68 -6.01 11.46 -12.46
C THR A 68 -5.67 10.01 -12.10
N ARG A 69 -4.40 9.63 -12.15
CA ARG A 69 -3.92 8.27 -11.87
C ARG A 69 -2.72 8.35 -10.94
N GLY A 70 -2.69 7.46 -9.94
CA GLY A 70 -1.49 7.25 -9.13
C GLY A 70 -0.34 6.69 -9.99
N PHE A 71 0.83 6.54 -9.38
CA PHE A 71 2.00 5.88 -9.96
C PHE A 71 1.67 4.43 -10.37
#